data_AF-A0A354BMZ7-F1
#
_entry.id   AF-A0A354BMZ7-F1
#
_cell.length_a   1.000
_cell.length_b   1.000
_cell.length_c   1.000
_cell.angle_alpha   90.00
_cell.angle_beta   90.00
_cell.angle_gamma   90.00
#
_symmetry.space_group_name_H-M   'P 1'
#
loop_
_entity.id
_entity.type
_entity.pdbx_description
1 polymer ?
#
loop_
_entity_poly.entity_id
_entity_poly.type
_entity_poly.pdbx_seq_one_letter_code
_entity_poly.pdbx_strand_id
1 'polypeptide(L)' 'MAKQSVNRLPVPQFIPRYRVTLVSEEGHTAPCGLLRDSAAAAAALRPFFDGLDREQFLVCCLDAKNVSIGVNIVS' A
#
# COMPACT_ATOMS: atom_id res chain seq x y z
N MET A 1 50.17 18.20 15.83
CA MET A 1 49.82 17.25 14.74
C MET A 1 48.82 16.24 15.28
N ALA A 2 47.51 16.45 15.10
CA ALA A 2 46.48 15.53 15.58
C ALA A 2 46.04 14.61 14.43
N LYS A 3 46.32 13.31 14.54
CA LYS A 3 45.81 12.28 13.63
C LYS A 3 44.33 12.06 13.92
N GLN A 4 43.44 12.52 13.05
CA GLN A 4 42.04 12.08 13.03
C GLN A 4 41.97 10.71 12.36
N SER A 5 41.84 9.67 13.18
CA SER A 5 41.47 8.33 12.74
C SER A 5 39.95 8.30 12.55
N VAL A 6 39.49 8.42 11.30
CA VAL A 6 38.09 8.21 10.95
C VAL A 6 37.84 6.70 10.91
N ASN A 7 37.12 6.18 11.91
CA ASN A 7 36.62 4.81 11.93
C ASN A 7 35.69 4.58 10.72
N ARG A 8 36.21 3.97 9.65
CA ARG A 8 35.39 3.44 8.55
C ARG A 8 34.78 2.13 9.02
N LEU A 9 33.54 2.19 9.50
CA LEU A 9 32.73 0.99 9.64
C LEU A 9 32.42 0.44 8.24
N PRO A 10 32.51 -0.88 7.99
CA PRO A 10 32.20 -1.47 6.71
C PRO A 10 30.71 -1.29 6.43
N VAL A 11 30.37 -0.45 5.46
CA VAL A 11 29.01 -0.35 4.93
C VAL A 11 28.73 -1.65 4.17
N PRO A 12 27.74 -2.46 4.55
CA PRO A 12 27.41 -3.66 3.81
C PRO A 12 27.02 -3.26 2.38
N GLN A 13 27.77 -3.78 1.40
CA GLN A 13 27.65 -3.44 -0.02
C GLN A 13 26.44 -4.12 -0.70
N PHE A 14 25.55 -4.72 0.08
CA PHE A 14 24.41 -5.49 -0.39
C PHE A 14 23.11 -4.73 -0.15
N ILE A 15 22.49 -4.30 -1.25
CA ILE A 15 21.14 -3.74 -1.23
C ILE A 15 20.17 -4.93 -1.42
N PRO A 16 19.34 -5.26 -0.42
CA PRO A 16 18.40 -6.36 -0.55
C PRO A 16 17.39 -6.07 -1.65
N ARG A 17 17.19 -7.03 -2.54
CA ARG A 17 16.22 -6.95 -3.64
C ARG A 17 15.02 -7.84 -3.31
N TYR A 18 13.87 -7.22 -3.07
CA TYR A 18 12.61 -7.91 -2.80
C TYR A 18 11.78 -8.00 -4.08
N ARG A 19 11.12 -9.15 -4.28
CA ARG A 19 10.16 -9.35 -5.38
C ARG A 19 8.78 -9.48 -4.76
N VAL A 20 7.93 -8.49 -4.99
CA VAL A 20 6.52 -8.51 -4.58
C VAL A 20 5.70 -9.05 -5.75
N THR A 21 4.94 -10.11 -5.53
CA THR A 21 3.99 -10.64 -6.51
C THR A 21 2.61 -10.51 -5.89
N LEU A 22 1.77 -9.64 -6.45
CA LEU A 22 0.38 -9.50 -6.01
C LEU A 22 -0.39 -10.70 -6.58
N VAL A 23 -1.05 -11.46 -5.70
CA VAL A 23 -1.97 -12.53 -6.08
C VAL A 23 -3.37 -11.97 -5.96
N SER A 24 -4.20 -12.17 -6.98
CA SER A 24 -5.61 -11.81 -6.89
C SER A 24 -6.27 -12.71 -5.84
N GLU A 25 -6.81 -12.12 -4.78
CA GLU A 25 -7.66 -12.89 -3.86
C GLU A 25 -9.01 -13.21 -4.53
N GLU A 26 -9.54 -14.40 -4.24
CA GLU A 26 -10.84 -14.80 -4.74
C GLU A 26 -11.92 -14.00 -4.01
N GLY A 27 -12.49 -13.02 -4.73
CA GLY A 27 -13.82 -12.51 -4.43
C GLY A 27 -13.93 -11.62 -3.19
N HIS A 28 -13.15 -10.55 -3.10
CA HIS A 28 -13.73 -9.34 -2.54
C HIS A 28 -14.57 -8.68 -3.63
N THR A 29 -15.87 -8.54 -3.40
CA THR A 29 -16.70 -7.61 -4.16
C THR A 29 -16.06 -6.23 -4.01
N ALA A 30 -15.21 -5.87 -4.97
CA ALA A 30 -14.74 -4.52 -5.13
C ALA A 30 -15.97 -3.62 -5.04
N PRO A 31 -15.90 -2.46 -4.37
CA PRO A 31 -17.02 -1.56 -4.27
C PRO A 31 -17.43 -1.16 -5.69
N CYS A 32 -18.44 -1.86 -6.20
CA CYS A 32 -18.89 -1.73 -7.57
C CYS A 32 -19.80 -0.51 -7.58
N GLY A 33 -19.18 0.67 -7.64
CA GLY A 33 -19.88 1.93 -7.47
C GLY A 33 -19.02 3.11 -7.90
N LEU A 34 -19.67 4.10 -8.47
CA LEU A 34 -19.04 5.36 -8.85
C LEU A 34 -18.70 6.13 -7.57
N LEU A 35 -17.42 6.36 -7.30
CA LEU A 35 -16.98 7.13 -6.13
C LEU A 35 -17.15 8.63 -6.44
N ARG A 36 -18.25 9.22 -5.99
CA ARG A 36 -18.57 10.64 -6.21
C ARG A 36 -18.08 11.55 -5.10
N ASP A 37 -18.00 11.03 -3.87
CA ASP A 37 -17.68 11.79 -2.69
C ASP A 37 -16.96 10.93 -1.64
N SER A 38 -16.47 11.59 -0.58
CA SER A 38 -15.72 10.94 0.49
C SER A 38 -16.56 10.00 1.33
N ALA A 39 -17.88 10.23 1.45
CA ALA A 39 -18.76 9.36 2.21
C ALA A 39 -19.01 8.04 1.47
N ALA A 40 -19.25 8.11 0.15
CA ALA A 40 -19.34 6.97 -0.74
C ALA A 40 -18.03 6.17 -0.75
N ALA A 41 -16.88 6.85 -0.82
CA ALA A 41 -15.57 6.21 -0.70
C ALA A 41 -15.38 5.50 0.65
N ALA A 42 -15.75 6.14 1.77
CA ALA A 42 -15.63 5.51 3.09
C ALA A 42 -16.54 4.29 3.23
N ALA A 43 -17.77 4.33 2.73
CA ALA A 43 -18.69 3.19 2.75
C ALA A 43 -18.17 2.03 1.87
N ALA A 44 -17.64 2.37 0.70
CA ALA A 44 -17.05 1.44 -0.25
C ALA A 44 -15.77 0.75 0.27
N LEU A 45 -14.92 1.49 0.98
CA LEU A 45 -13.58 1.02 1.35
C LEU A 45 -13.51 0.41 2.75
N ARG A 46 -14.46 0.70 3.64
CA ARG A 46 -14.52 0.14 5.00
C ARG A 46 -14.42 -1.38 5.08
N PRO A 47 -15.08 -2.18 4.21
CA PRO A 47 -14.99 -3.63 4.26
C PRO A 47 -13.57 -4.17 4.09
N PHE A 48 -12.69 -3.48 3.36
CA PHE A 48 -11.30 -3.90 3.19
C PHE A 48 -10.47 -3.79 4.46
N PHE A 49 -10.96 -3.04 5.45
CA PHE A 49 -10.31 -2.92 6.75
C PHE A 49 -10.89 -3.88 7.81
N ASP A 50 -11.93 -4.64 7.46
CA ASP A 50 -12.55 -5.55 8.41
C ASP A 50 -11.61 -6.71 8.78
N GLY A 51 -11.53 -7.02 10.07
CA GLY A 51 -10.62 -8.05 10.59
C GLY A 51 -9.13 -7.67 10.61
N LEU A 52 -8.75 -6.45 10.23
CA LEU A 52 -7.37 -5.97 10.36
C LEU A 52 -7.11 -5.48 11.78
N ASP A 53 -6.13 -6.09 12.45
CA ASP A 53 -5.73 -5.77 13.82
C ASP A 53 -4.92 -4.46 13.93
N ARG A 54 -4.55 -3.86 12.80
CA ARG A 54 -3.67 -2.67 12.73
C ARG A 54 -4.20 -1.63 11.77
N GLU A 55 -3.80 -0.38 11.99
CA GLU A 55 -4.00 0.71 11.04
C GLU A 55 -3.31 0.39 9.72
N GLN A 56 -4.07 0.49 8.63
CA GLN A 56 -3.59 0.19 7.29
C GLN A 56 -3.85 1.36 6.36
N PHE A 57 -3.01 1.48 5.33
CA PHE A 57 -3.20 2.43 4.25
C PHE A 57 -3.65 1.69 2.99
N LEU A 58 -4.69 2.21 2.33
CA LEU A 58 -5.23 1.63 1.10
C LEU A 58 -5.20 2.68 0.00
N VAL A 59 -4.77 2.25 -1.19
CA VAL A 59 -4.84 3.02 -2.43
C VAL A 59 -5.93 2.41 -3.31
N CYS A 60 -6.96 3.18 -3.62
CA CYS A 60 -7.99 2.81 -4.59
C CYS A 60 -7.66 3.45 -5.94
N CYS A 61 -7.45 2.62 -6.97
CA CYS A 61 -7.23 3.06 -8.34
C CYS A 61 -8.57 3.25 -9.03
N LEU A 62 -8.79 4.42 -9.64
CA LEU A 62 -10.02 4.76 -10.34
C LEU A 62 -9.77 4.93 -11.84
N ASP A 63 -10.80 4.64 -12.65
CA ASP A 63 -10.84 5.05 -14.05
C ASP A 63 -11.26 6.54 -14.21
N ALA A 64 -11.34 7.01 -15.45
CA ALA A 64 -11.75 8.37 -15.78
C ALA A 64 -13.22 8.69 -15.40
N LYS A 65 -14.03 7.69 -15.03
CA LYS A 65 -15.42 7.82 -14.58
C LYS A 65 -15.54 7.66 -13.06
N ASN A 66 -14.42 7.65 -12.33
CA ASN A 66 -14.37 7.41 -10.88
C ASN A 66 -14.89 6.02 -10.46
N VAL A 67 -14.76 5.02 -11.33
CA VAL A 67 -15.06 3.62 -11.04
C VAL A 67 -13.79 2.93 -10.55
N SER A 68 -13.88 2.14 -9.47
CA SER A 68 -12.74 1.38 -8.96
C SER A 68 -12.30 0.32 -9.95
N ILE A 69 -11.04 0.38 -10.38
CA ILE A 69 -10.41 -0.63 -11.26
C ILE A 69 -9.43 -1.52 -10.50
N GLY A 70 -9.11 -1.17 -9.27
CA GLY A 70 -8.23 -1.95 -8.41
C GLY A 70 -8.05 -1.29 -7.05
N VAL A 71 -7.68 -2.10 -6.07
CA VAL A 71 -7.40 -1.67 -4.71
C VAL A 71 -6.09 -2.30 -4.29
N ASN A 72 -5.22 -1.51 -3.65
CA ASN A 72 -3.99 -1.98 -3.06
C ASN A 72 -3.95 -1.59 -1.59
N ILE A 73 -3.94 -2.57 -0.71
CA ILE A 73 -3.71 -2.37 0.72
C ILE A 73 -2.20 -2.43 0.94
N VAL A 74 -1.62 -1.34 1.42
CA VAL A 74 -0.17 -1.11 1.44
C VAL A 74 0.45 -1.40 2.81
N SER A 75 -0.34 -1.76 3.82
CA SER A 75 0.19 -1.95 5.18
C SER A 75 1.23 -3.06 5.30
#